data_AF-A0A822CB87-F1
#
_entry.id   AF-A0A822CB87-F1
#
_cell.length_a   1.000
_cell.length_b   1.000
_cell.length_c   1.000
_cell.angle_alpha   90.00
_cell.angle_beta   90.00
_cell.angle_gamma   90.00
#
_symmetry.space_group_name_H-M   'P 1'
#
loop_
_entity.id
_entity.type
_entity.pdbx_description
1 polymer ?
#
loop_
_entity_poly.entity_id
_entity_poly.type
_entity_poly.pdbx_seq_one_letter_code
_entity_poly.pdbx_strand_id
1 'polypeptide(L)'
;MIIILIQGSILPNDTLKLSFVFKSSEPGIFTERWQLLTRPVLCGGRPIIFTLRGVTMEEDIHRQTRVNIEKMLLHKEAESIVRKIVSNILDNVRTPERIHSPVGFYMTEQEQFQQNNPDLYYDYEIVEQIKKLYEQIVQEYEEQKWDLSIDTLRNKILSFDEDNPNKQIYLEQLNQAIHQLTLQPILPSEQTTYLVW
;
A
#
# COMPACT_ATOMS: atom_id res chain seq x y z
N MET A 1 27.96 -42.94 -0.16
CA MET A 1 28.46 -43.53 -1.42
C MET A 1 27.75 -44.86 -1.70
N ILE A 2 27.52 -45.26 -2.94
CA ILE A 2 26.81 -46.51 -3.31
C ILE A 2 27.77 -47.46 -4.02
N ILE A 3 27.76 -48.74 -3.62
CA ILE A 3 28.50 -49.84 -4.28
C ILE A 3 27.53 -50.72 -5.06
N ILE A 4 27.93 -51.11 -6.27
CA ILE A 4 27.11 -51.91 -7.19
C ILE A 4 27.35 -53.42 -7.01
N LEU A 5 28.50 -53.84 -6.47
CA LEU A 5 28.84 -55.25 -6.18
C LEU A 5 29.41 -55.42 -4.77
N ILE A 6 28.67 -56.12 -3.91
CA ILE A 6 29.03 -56.36 -2.50
C ILE A 6 29.57 -57.77 -2.22
N GLN A 7 29.42 -58.70 -3.17
CA GLN A 7 29.90 -60.09 -3.05
C GLN A 7 30.19 -60.68 -4.43
N GLY A 8 31.23 -61.52 -4.53
CA GLY A 8 31.59 -62.23 -5.76
C GLY A 8 32.67 -63.28 -5.52
N SER A 9 32.88 -64.15 -6.50
CA SER A 9 33.97 -65.12 -6.56
C SER A 9 34.86 -64.80 -7.75
N ILE A 10 36.18 -64.87 -7.56
CA ILE A 10 37.18 -64.60 -8.60
C ILE A 10 37.92 -65.90 -8.87
N LEU A 11 38.03 -66.28 -10.15
CA LEU A 11 38.79 -67.46 -10.54
C LEU A 11 40.30 -67.15 -10.54
N PRO A 12 41.16 -68.17 -10.35
CA PRO A 12 42.59 -68.01 -10.56
C PRO A 12 42.88 -67.48 -11.96
N ASN A 13 43.73 -66.45 -12.04
CA ASN A 13 44.07 -65.74 -13.28
C ASN A 13 42.97 -64.83 -13.85
N ASP A 14 41.88 -64.59 -13.12
CA ASP A 14 40.79 -63.68 -13.51
C ASP A 14 40.87 -62.32 -12.79
N THR A 15 40.24 -61.28 -13.34
CA THR A 15 40.26 -59.91 -12.82
C THR A 15 38.85 -59.36 -12.61
N LEU A 16 38.54 -58.99 -11.36
CA LEU A 16 37.26 -58.35 -11.01
C LEU A 16 37.38 -56.82 -10.99
N LYS A 17 36.52 -56.13 -11.74
CA LYS A 17 36.40 -54.66 -11.71
C LYS A 17 35.27 -54.26 -10.76
N LEU A 18 35.60 -53.50 -9.72
CA LEU A 18 34.63 -52.93 -8.78
C LEU A 18 34.29 -51.49 -9.19
N SER A 19 33.00 -51.20 -9.32
CA SER A 19 32.48 -49.86 -9.65
C SER A 19 31.89 -49.19 -8.41
N PHE A 20 32.33 -47.96 -8.16
CA PHE A 20 31.88 -47.13 -7.04
C PHE A 20 31.16 -45.89 -7.57
N VAL A 21 30.02 -45.54 -6.96
CA VAL A 21 29.27 -44.32 -7.30
C VAL A 21 29.19 -43.42 -6.08
N PHE A 22 29.74 -42.22 -6.19
CA PHE A 22 29.68 -41.19 -5.16
C PHE A 22 28.70 -40.09 -5.59
N LYS A 23 27.75 -39.76 -4.71
CA LYS A 23 26.81 -38.65 -4.86
C LYS A 23 26.63 -38.01 -3.48
N SER A 24 26.72 -36.69 -3.41
CA SER A 24 26.43 -35.88 -2.21
C SER A 24 25.49 -34.75 -2.60
N SER A 25 24.53 -34.45 -1.73
CA SER A 25 23.69 -33.25 -1.81
C SER A 25 24.35 -32.02 -1.19
N GLU A 26 25.31 -32.23 -0.30
CA GLU A 26 25.98 -31.16 0.44
C GLU A 26 27.40 -30.95 -0.08
N PRO A 27 27.86 -29.69 -0.18
CA PRO A 27 29.26 -29.39 -0.45
C PRO A 27 30.12 -29.85 0.72
N GLY A 28 31.25 -30.49 0.43
CA GLY A 28 32.12 -31.02 1.45
C GLY A 28 33.14 -32.02 0.94
N ILE A 29 34.02 -32.43 1.87
CA ILE A 29 35.01 -33.47 1.65
C ILE A 29 34.54 -34.72 2.39
N PHE A 30 34.27 -35.78 1.65
CA PHE A 30 33.79 -37.04 2.17
C PHE A 30 34.89 -38.07 2.07
N THR A 31 35.20 -38.75 3.18
CA THR A 31 36.22 -39.80 3.23
C THR A 31 35.61 -41.04 3.87
N GLU A 32 35.61 -42.15 3.13
CA GLU A 32 35.13 -43.44 3.62
C GLU A 32 36.23 -44.49 3.50
N ARG A 33 36.33 -45.36 4.51
CA ARG A 33 37.26 -46.51 4.52
C ARG A 33 36.48 -47.80 4.38
N TRP A 34 36.91 -48.63 3.45
CA TRP A 34 36.25 -49.88 3.07
C TRP A 34 37.22 -51.03 3.24
N GLN A 35 36.74 -52.15 3.77
CA GLN A 35 37.54 -53.35 3.95
C GLN A 35 37.03 -54.45 3.02
N LEU A 36 37.93 -55.01 2.22
CA LEU A 36 37.64 -56.18 1.39
C LEU A 36 37.96 -57.46 2.16
N LEU A 37 36.93 -58.29 2.33
CA LEU A 37 37.02 -59.60 2.97
C LEU A 37 37.06 -60.68 1.88
N THR A 38 38.06 -61.55 1.94
CA THR A 38 38.21 -62.65 0.97
C THR A 38 38.24 -63.99 1.67
N ARG A 39 37.72 -65.02 1.01
CA ARG A 39 37.81 -66.42 1.44
C ARG A 39 38.18 -67.27 0.20
N PRO A 40 39.35 -67.95 0.19
CA PRO A 40 40.37 -68.01 1.24
C PRO A 40 41.05 -66.66 1.53
N VAL A 41 41.67 -66.54 2.70
CA VAL A 41 42.31 -65.29 3.14
C VAL A 41 43.47 -64.94 2.22
N LEU A 42 43.46 -63.73 1.67
CA LEU A 42 44.56 -63.19 0.88
C LEU A 42 45.56 -62.45 1.79
N CYS A 43 46.74 -62.12 1.25
CA CYS A 43 47.76 -61.31 1.94
C CYS A 43 48.15 -61.82 3.34
N GLY A 44 48.13 -63.15 3.56
CA GLY A 44 48.45 -63.76 4.84
C GLY A 44 47.49 -63.40 5.99
N GLY A 45 46.23 -63.05 5.67
CA GLY A 45 45.22 -62.67 6.66
C GLY A 45 45.20 -61.19 7.03
N ARG A 46 46.04 -60.36 6.41
CA ARG A 46 46.00 -58.90 6.59
C ARG A 46 44.76 -58.31 5.89
N PRO A 47 44.00 -57.39 6.52
CA PRO A 47 42.86 -56.75 5.89
C PRO A 47 43.30 -55.90 4.70
N ILE A 48 42.60 -56.03 3.58
CA ILE A 48 42.76 -55.17 2.42
C ILE A 48 41.82 -53.99 2.60
N ILE A 49 42.37 -52.78 2.76
CA ILE A 49 41.59 -51.56 3.04
C ILE A 49 41.74 -50.58 1.88
N PHE A 50 40.62 -50.04 1.41
CA PHE A 50 40.56 -48.99 0.42
C PHE A 50 39.99 -47.73 1.05
N THR A 51 40.62 -46.58 0.79
CA THR A 51 40.08 -45.28 1.21
C THR A 51 39.58 -44.54 -0.02
N LEU A 52 38.31 -44.17 0.01
CA LEU A 52 37.66 -43.42 -1.06
C LEU A 52 37.39 -42.01 -0.56
N ARG A 53 37.82 -41.03 -1.35
CA ARG A 53 37.66 -39.61 -1.05
C ARG A 53 36.89 -38.93 -2.18
N GLY A 54 35.74 -38.36 -1.84
CA GLY A 54 34.92 -37.54 -2.72
C GLY A 54 35.01 -36.08 -2.30
N VAL A 55 35.07 -35.17 -3.27
CA VAL A 55 34.96 -33.73 -3.02
C VAL A 55 33.75 -33.23 -3.80
N THR A 56 32.81 -32.62 -3.08
CA THR A 56 31.64 -31.97 -3.67
C THR A 56 31.76 -30.48 -3.42
N MET A 57 31.69 -29.70 -4.48
CA MET A 57 31.69 -28.24 -4.41
C MET A 57 30.34 -27.73 -4.88
N GLU A 58 29.84 -26.71 -4.21
CA GLU A 58 28.68 -25.96 -4.70
C GLU A 58 29.20 -24.86 -5.62
N GLU A 59 28.82 -24.92 -6.90
CA GLU A 59 29.16 -23.87 -7.84
C GLU A 59 28.22 -22.68 -7.62
N ASP A 60 28.79 -21.49 -7.40
CA ASP A 60 28.02 -20.25 -7.39
C ASP A 60 27.68 -19.83 -8.83
N ILE A 61 26.64 -20.45 -9.39
CA ILE A 61 26.08 -20.15 -10.71
C ILE A 61 25.64 -18.69 -10.85
N HIS A 62 25.42 -17.99 -9.73
CA HIS A 62 24.92 -16.61 -9.68
C HIS A 62 26.02 -15.59 -9.39
N ARG A 63 27.28 -16.02 -9.31
CA ARG A 63 28.42 -15.14 -8.99
C ARG A 63 28.48 -13.92 -9.91
N GLN A 64 28.39 -14.12 -11.22
CA GLN A 64 28.47 -13.03 -12.19
C GLN A 64 27.27 -12.08 -12.06
N THR A 65 26.08 -12.62 -11.88
CA THR A 65 24.85 -11.84 -11.69
C THR A 65 24.93 -10.99 -10.44
N ARG A 66 25.42 -11.54 -9.32
CA ARG A 66 25.61 -10.82 -8.06
C ARG A 66 26.55 -9.63 -8.23
N VAL A 67 27.70 -9.85 -8.86
CA VAL A 67 28.70 -8.80 -9.13
C VAL A 67 28.11 -7.68 -10.01
N ASN A 68 27.32 -8.04 -11.02
CA ASN A 68 26.69 -7.05 -11.89
C ASN A 68 25.64 -6.22 -11.14
N ILE A 69 24.81 -6.85 -10.31
CA ILE A 69 23.81 -6.17 -9.48
C ILE A 69 24.49 -5.22 -8.51
N GLU A 70 25.53 -5.65 -7.83
CA GLU A 70 26.27 -4.83 -6.86
C GLU A 70 26.86 -3.57 -7.53
N LYS A 71 27.43 -3.73 -8.74
CA LYS A 71 27.93 -2.59 -9.53
C LYS A 71 26.80 -1.63 -9.94
N MET A 72 25.64 -2.15 -10.35
CA MET A 72 24.48 -1.33 -10.70
C MET A 72 23.92 -0.58 -9.48
N LEU A 73 23.89 -1.22 -8.32
CA LEU A 73 23.43 -0.61 -7.07
C LEU A 73 24.32 0.57 -6.67
N LEU A 74 25.64 0.37 -6.68
CA LEU A 74 26.60 1.44 -6.39
C LEU A 74 26.43 2.64 -7.33
N HIS A 75 26.20 2.38 -8.62
CA HIS A 75 25.96 3.45 -9.59
C HIS A 75 24.67 4.22 -9.30
N LYS A 76 23.56 3.52 -9.05
CA LYS A 76 22.27 4.14 -8.73
C LYS A 76 22.28 4.88 -7.40
N GLU A 77 23.01 4.38 -6.41
CA GLU A 77 23.19 5.05 -5.13
C GLU A 77 23.89 6.40 -5.33
N ALA A 78 25.00 6.41 -6.08
CA ALA A 78 25.72 7.65 -6.39
C ALA A 78 24.82 8.65 -7.14
N GLU A 79 24.06 8.19 -8.14
CA GLU A 79 23.12 9.05 -8.87
C GLU A 79 22.03 9.63 -7.96
N SER A 80 21.45 8.80 -7.09
CA SER A 80 20.42 9.22 -6.13
C SER A 80 20.95 10.27 -5.15
N ILE A 81 22.17 10.09 -4.65
CA ILE A 81 22.83 11.06 -3.76
C ILE A 81 23.02 12.39 -4.47
N VAL A 82 23.57 12.38 -5.69
CA VAL A 82 23.76 13.61 -6.49
C VAL A 82 22.42 14.31 -6.73
N ARG A 83 21.40 13.56 -7.13
CA ARG A 83 20.05 14.10 -7.37
C ARG A 83 19.46 14.75 -6.12
N LYS A 84 19.62 14.11 -4.97
CA LYS A 84 19.16 14.64 -3.68
C LYS A 84 19.92 15.92 -3.29
N ILE A 85 21.24 15.95 -3.48
CA ILE A 85 22.04 17.15 -3.24
C ILE A 85 21.58 18.32 -4.13
N VAL A 86 21.40 18.07 -5.44
CA VAL A 86 20.93 19.09 -6.39
C VAL A 86 19.54 19.59 -6.02
N SER A 87 18.59 18.69 -5.70
CA SER A 87 17.25 19.08 -5.26
C SER A 87 17.30 19.98 -4.03
N ASN A 88 18.06 19.60 -3.01
CA ASN A 88 18.21 20.39 -1.80
C ASN A 88 18.79 21.78 -2.09
N ILE A 89 19.75 21.89 -3.01
CA ILE A 89 20.30 23.20 -3.40
C ILE A 89 19.22 24.04 -4.11
N LEU A 90 18.48 23.45 -5.05
CA LEU A 90 17.40 24.14 -5.76
C LEU A 90 16.28 24.61 -4.83
N ASP A 91 15.88 23.78 -3.88
CA ASP A 91 14.85 24.11 -2.89
C ASP A 91 15.28 25.26 -1.98
N ASN A 92 16.57 25.33 -1.60
CA ASN A 92 17.10 26.44 -0.81
C ASN A 92 17.25 27.75 -1.60
N VAL A 93 17.34 27.69 -2.93
CA VAL A 93 17.46 28.88 -3.80
C VAL A 93 16.08 29.39 -4.22
N ARG A 94 15.06 28.53 -4.25
CA ARG A 94 13.70 28.91 -4.63
C ARG A 94 13.10 29.83 -3.55
N THR A 95 12.77 31.06 -3.93
CA THR A 95 11.93 31.92 -3.09
C THR A 95 10.63 31.18 -2.78
N PRO A 96 10.22 31.10 -1.49
CA PRO A 96 8.99 30.41 -1.11
C PRO A 96 7.81 30.99 -1.88
N GLU A 97 6.86 30.11 -2.21
CA GLU A 97 5.65 30.50 -2.92
C GLU A 97 4.92 31.60 -2.13
N ARG A 98 4.56 32.68 -2.83
CA ARG A 98 3.88 33.81 -2.21
C ARG A 98 2.57 33.30 -1.65
N ILE A 99 2.38 33.39 -0.33
CA ILE A 99 1.12 33.04 0.32
C ILE A 99 0.02 33.83 -0.39
N HIS A 100 -0.92 33.12 -1.01
CA HIS A 100 -2.08 33.74 -1.64
C HIS A 100 -2.85 34.53 -0.59
N SER A 101 -3.26 35.75 -0.94
CA SER A 101 -4.17 36.55 -0.10
C SER A 101 -5.38 35.70 0.29
N PRO A 102 -5.83 35.67 1.56
CA PRO A 102 -6.94 34.81 1.97
C PRO A 102 -8.25 35.34 1.39
N VAL A 103 -8.58 34.88 0.17
CA VAL A 103 -9.85 35.19 -0.53
C VAL A 103 -11.05 34.69 0.27
N GLY A 104 -10.88 33.71 1.16
CA GLY A 104 -11.95 33.11 1.98
C GLY A 104 -12.40 33.90 3.21
N PHE A 105 -11.80 35.03 3.56
CA PHE A 105 -12.19 35.78 4.78
C PHE A 105 -13.36 36.77 4.57
N TYR A 106 -13.70 37.08 3.32
CA TYR A 106 -14.75 38.05 2.98
C TYR A 106 -16.03 37.40 2.42
N MET A 107 -16.12 36.08 2.45
CA MET A 107 -17.28 35.38 1.88
C MET A 107 -18.50 35.56 2.78
N THR A 108 -19.58 36.09 2.21
CA THR A 108 -20.85 36.23 2.93
C THR A 108 -21.52 34.88 3.11
N GLU A 109 -22.40 34.77 4.10
CA GLU A 109 -23.19 33.56 4.35
C GLU A 109 -23.99 33.11 3.11
N GLN A 110 -24.52 34.07 2.36
CA GLN A 110 -25.24 33.83 1.11
C GLN A 110 -24.32 33.20 0.05
N GLU A 111 -23.12 33.74 -0.16
CA GLU A 111 -22.16 33.20 -1.13
C GLU A 111 -21.71 31.79 -0.72
N GLN A 112 -21.49 31.55 0.57
CA GLN A 112 -21.14 30.24 1.08
C GLN A 112 -22.29 29.22 0.88
N PHE A 113 -23.53 29.63 1.13
CA PHE A 113 -24.71 28.78 0.89
C PHE A 113 -24.90 28.47 -0.60
N GLN A 114 -24.73 29.45 -1.48
CA GLN A 114 -24.86 29.26 -2.93
C GLN A 114 -23.73 28.41 -3.53
N GLN A 115 -22.51 28.49 -2.98
CA GLN A 115 -21.42 27.60 -3.38
C GLN A 115 -21.69 26.15 -2.99
N ASN A 116 -22.26 25.93 -1.80
CA ASN A 116 -22.53 24.60 -1.29
C ASN A 116 -23.83 24.00 -1.83
N ASN A 117 -24.75 24.83 -2.34
CA ASN A 117 -26.05 24.42 -2.85
C ASN A 117 -26.39 25.20 -4.15
N PRO A 118 -25.80 24.83 -5.31
CA PRO A 118 -25.92 25.58 -6.55
C PRO A 118 -27.35 25.64 -7.13
N ASP A 119 -28.22 24.69 -6.75
CA ASP A 119 -29.60 24.58 -7.25
C ASP A 119 -30.65 25.22 -6.33
N LEU A 120 -30.24 25.86 -5.22
CA LEU A 120 -31.13 26.46 -4.22
C LEU A 120 -30.93 27.97 -4.13
N TYR A 121 -32.03 28.72 -3.99
CA TYR A 121 -31.97 30.15 -3.73
C TYR A 121 -31.74 30.38 -2.24
N TYR A 122 -30.94 31.39 -1.91
CA TYR A 122 -30.74 31.79 -0.53
C TYR A 122 -31.93 32.62 -0.04
N ASP A 123 -32.63 32.11 0.96
CA ASP A 123 -33.61 32.84 1.74
C ASP A 123 -33.17 32.82 3.21
N TYR A 124 -32.96 34.00 3.79
CA TYR A 124 -32.48 34.13 5.16
C TYR A 124 -33.41 33.45 6.18
N GLU A 125 -34.73 33.60 6.03
CA GLU A 125 -35.69 33.05 7.00
C GLU A 125 -35.68 31.53 6.98
N ILE A 126 -35.56 30.94 5.80
CA ILE A 126 -35.56 29.48 5.62
C ILE A 126 -34.20 28.89 6.02
N VAL A 127 -33.09 29.56 5.69
CA VAL A 127 -31.75 29.14 6.11
C VAL A 127 -31.58 29.23 7.64
N GLU A 128 -32.18 30.23 8.29
CA GLU A 128 -32.22 30.32 9.76
C GLU A 128 -33.05 29.20 10.39
N GLN A 129 -34.17 28.79 9.76
CA GLN A 129 -34.94 27.62 10.19
C GLN A 129 -34.11 26.33 10.08
N ILE A 130 -33.39 26.14 8.97
CA ILE A 130 -32.53 24.97 8.77
C ILE A 130 -31.37 24.94 9.78
N LYS A 131 -30.79 26.10 10.11
CA LYS A 131 -29.79 26.21 11.20
C LYS A 131 -30.35 25.76 12.53
N LYS A 132 -31.56 26.19 12.89
CA LYS A 132 -32.24 25.75 14.12
C LYS A 132 -32.51 24.25 14.11
N LEU A 133 -32.86 23.67 12.95
CA LEU A 133 -32.99 22.21 12.81
C LEU A 133 -31.65 21.51 13.03
N TYR A 134 -30.56 22.03 12.47
CA TYR A 134 -29.22 21.50 12.68
C TYR A 134 -28.82 21.54 14.17
N GLU A 135 -29.08 22.66 14.85
CA GLU A 135 -28.84 22.80 16.29
C GLU A 135 -29.70 21.86 17.15
N GLN A 136 -30.90 21.51 16.71
CA GLN A 136 -31.75 20.51 17.39
C GLN A 136 -31.24 19.07 17.20
N ILE A 137 -30.58 18.81 16.07
CA ILE A 137 -30.02 17.51 15.67
C ILE A 137 -28.66 17.27 16.34
N VAL A 138 -27.86 18.33 16.48
CA VAL A 138 -26.53 18.29 17.08
C VAL A 138 -26.63 18.66 18.55
N GLN A 139 -26.56 17.67 19.43
CA GLN A 139 -26.55 17.90 20.87
C GLN A 139 -25.37 18.79 21.27
N GLU A 140 -25.59 19.59 22.32
CA GLU A 140 -24.80 20.69 22.93
C GLU A 140 -23.26 20.51 23.07
N TYR A 141 -22.68 19.35 22.72
CA TYR A 141 -21.28 18.99 22.91
C TYR A 141 -20.42 19.01 21.64
N GLU A 142 -20.99 19.21 20.44
CA GLU A 142 -20.21 19.44 19.22
C GLU A 142 -20.11 20.95 18.94
N GLU A 143 -18.92 21.55 19.10
CA GLU A 143 -18.61 22.95 18.71
C GLU A 143 -18.63 23.16 17.18
N GLN A 144 -19.24 22.24 16.42
CA GLN A 144 -19.17 22.21 14.98
C GLN A 144 -20.28 23.09 14.39
N LYS A 145 -19.89 24.30 13.97
CA LYS A 145 -20.74 25.20 13.19
C LYS A 145 -21.14 24.50 11.89
N TRP A 146 -22.44 24.50 11.57
CA TRP A 146 -22.96 23.95 10.31
C TRP A 146 -22.26 24.60 9.11
N ASP A 147 -21.93 23.78 8.12
CA ASP A 147 -21.22 24.14 6.90
C ASP A 147 -22.13 24.72 5.81
N LEU A 148 -23.41 25.00 6.13
CA LEU A 148 -24.43 25.53 5.21
C LEU A 148 -24.76 24.60 4.02
N SER A 149 -24.34 23.34 4.06
CA SER A 149 -24.70 22.35 3.04
C SER A 149 -25.95 21.58 3.46
N ILE A 150 -26.93 21.53 2.55
CA ILE A 150 -28.17 20.77 2.75
C ILE A 150 -27.90 19.27 2.67
N ASP A 151 -26.97 18.86 1.81
CA ASP A 151 -26.61 17.45 1.64
C ASP A 151 -25.92 16.89 2.88
N THR A 152 -25.05 17.66 3.56
CA THR A 152 -24.42 17.21 4.80
C THR A 152 -25.44 17.04 5.91
N LEU A 153 -26.39 17.97 6.04
CA LEU A 153 -27.48 17.85 7.01
C LEU A 153 -28.40 16.68 6.68
N ARG A 154 -28.77 16.48 5.41
CA ARG A 154 -29.59 15.35 4.96
C ARG A 154 -28.94 14.01 5.28
N ASN A 155 -27.65 13.88 4.97
CA ASN A 155 -26.88 12.66 5.25
C ASN A 155 -26.76 12.41 6.76
N LYS A 156 -26.62 13.47 7.57
CA LYS A 156 -26.62 13.35 9.04
C LYS A 156 -27.97 12.86 9.56
N ILE A 157 -29.09 13.36 9.03
CA ILE A 157 -30.43 12.88 9.42
C ILE A 157 -30.68 11.42 8.98
N LEU A 158 -30.23 11.04 7.78
CA LEU A 158 -30.34 9.66 7.28
C LEU A 158 -29.50 8.67 8.10
N SER A 159 -28.43 9.13 8.72
CA SER A 159 -27.56 8.31 9.58
C SER A 159 -28.17 7.97 10.95
N PHE A 160 -29.30 8.58 11.33
CA PHE A 160 -30.02 8.20 12.55
C PHE A 160 -30.69 6.83 12.41
N ASP A 161 -30.73 6.08 13.52
CA ASP A 161 -31.41 4.79 13.63
C ASP A 161 -32.84 4.86 13.08
N GLU A 162 -33.26 3.83 12.33
CA GLU A 162 -34.59 3.77 11.70
C GLU A 162 -35.75 3.84 12.71
N ASP A 163 -35.50 3.48 13.96
CA ASP A 163 -36.49 3.51 15.05
C ASP A 163 -36.58 4.89 15.75
N ASN A 164 -35.82 5.91 15.33
CA ASN A 164 -35.88 7.23 15.94
C ASN A 164 -37.17 7.95 15.54
N PRO A 165 -38.09 8.24 16.49
CA PRO A 165 -39.40 8.84 16.19
C PRO A 165 -39.29 10.24 15.59
N ASN A 166 -38.17 10.94 15.79
CA ASN A 166 -37.97 12.29 15.29
C ASN A 166 -37.31 12.32 13.89
N LYS A 167 -36.74 11.22 13.41
CA LYS A 167 -36.08 11.13 12.09
C LYS A 167 -37.04 11.54 10.96
N GLN A 168 -38.27 11.02 11.00
CA GLN A 168 -39.28 11.35 10.00
C GLN A 168 -39.68 12.83 10.04
N ILE A 169 -39.78 13.41 11.24
CA ILE A 169 -40.14 14.81 11.46
C ILE A 169 -39.04 15.74 10.91
N TYR A 170 -37.76 15.44 11.18
CA TYR A 170 -36.64 16.22 10.67
C TYR A 170 -36.50 16.14 9.14
N LEU A 171 -36.75 14.98 8.54
CA LEU A 171 -36.77 14.83 7.09
C LEU A 171 -37.93 15.60 6.44
N GLU A 172 -39.11 15.58 7.05
CA GLU A 172 -40.27 16.34 6.55
C GLU A 172 -40.01 17.85 6.61
N GLN A 173 -39.48 18.35 7.73
CA GLN A 173 -39.13 19.76 7.90
C GLN A 173 -38.01 20.20 6.93
N LEU A 174 -36.98 19.37 6.74
CA LEU A 174 -35.92 19.66 5.78
C LEU A 174 -36.45 19.69 4.34
N ASN A 175 -37.31 18.74 3.97
CA ASN A 175 -37.91 18.71 2.64
C ASN A 175 -38.83 19.92 2.39
N GLN A 176 -39.59 20.35 3.39
CA GLN A 176 -40.41 21.57 3.31
C GLN A 176 -39.53 22.82 3.09
N ALA A 177 -38.43 22.93 3.83
CA ALA A 177 -37.48 24.04 3.68
C ALA A 177 -36.79 24.02 2.30
N ILE A 178 -36.39 22.85 1.80
CA ILE A 178 -35.84 22.70 0.43
C ILE A 178 -36.87 23.12 -0.61
N HIS A 179 -38.12 22.69 -0.48
CA HIS A 179 -39.18 23.10 -1.40
C HIS A 179 -39.34 24.63 -1.44
N GLN A 180 -39.26 25.31 -0.29
CA GLN A 180 -39.31 26.78 -0.25
C GLN A 180 -38.08 27.43 -0.89
N LEU A 181 -36.89 26.87 -0.71
CA LEU A 181 -35.65 27.35 -1.32
C LEU A 181 -35.56 27.08 -2.83
N THR A 182 -36.34 26.14 -3.37
CA THR A 182 -36.45 25.91 -4.82
C THR A 182 -37.40 26.88 -5.53
N LEU A 183 -38.24 27.60 -4.78
CA LEU A 183 -39.15 28.59 -5.34
C LEU A 183 -38.39 29.92 -5.50
N GLN A 184 -38.40 30.48 -6.72
CA GLN A 184 -37.81 31.78 -6.96
C GLN A 184 -38.46 32.83 -6.04
N PRO A 185 -37.68 33.65 -5.30
CA PRO A 185 -38.26 34.77 -4.59
C PRO A 185 -38.92 35.71 -5.61
N ILE A 186 -40.19 36.02 -5.38
CA ILE A 186 -40.89 37.06 -6.14
C ILE A 186 -40.24 38.39 -5.72
N LEU A 187 -39.23 38.81 -6.48
CA LEU A 187 -38.74 40.18 -6.40
C LEU A 187 -39.94 41.09 -6.72
N PRO A 188 -40.34 42.03 -5.84
CA PRO A 188 -41.27 43.06 -6.24
C PRO A 188 -40.64 43.73 -7.45
N SER A 189 -41.36 43.67 -8.58
CA SER A 189 -40.90 44.29 -9.81
C SER A 189 -40.58 45.74 -9.50
N GLU A 190 -39.34 46.16 -9.77
CA GLU A 190 -39.01 47.58 -9.85
C GLU A 190 -39.67 48.16 -11.12
N GLN A 191 -41.01 48.15 -11.14
CA GLN A 191 -41.79 49.07 -11.92
C GLN A 191 -41.83 50.38 -11.14
N THR A 192 -40.83 51.23 -11.33
CA THR A 192 -41.06 52.67 -11.59
C THR A 192 -39.74 53.40 -11.84
N THR A 193 -39.61 53.87 -13.08
CA THR A 193 -39.35 55.29 -13.36
C THR A 193 -38.03 55.87 -12.88
N TYR A 194 -37.04 55.96 -13.78
CA TYR A 194 -36.40 57.24 -14.09
C TYR A 194 -36.05 57.30 -15.58
N LEU A 195 -37.04 57.65 -16.41
CA LEU A 195 -36.80 58.43 -17.62
C LEU A 195 -36.75 59.89 -17.21
N VAL A 196 -35.56 60.52 -17.22
CA VAL A 196 -35.44 61.97 -17.45
C VAL A 196 -34.12 62.22 -18.19
N TRP A 197 -34.29 62.60 -19.46
CA TRP A 197 -33.47 63.39 -20.40
C TRP A 197 -31.98 63.63 -20.11
#